data_AF-A0A1S9AQ35-F1
#
_entry.id   AF-A0A1S9AQ35-F1
#
_cell.length_a   1.000
_cell.length_b   1.000
_cell.length_c   1.000
_cell.angle_alpha   90.00
_cell.angle_beta   90.00
_cell.angle_gamma   90.00
#
_symmetry.space_group_name_H-M   'P 1'
#
loop_
_entity.id
_entity.type
_entity.pdbx_description
1 polymer ?
#
loop_
_entity_poly.entity_id
_entity_poly.type
_entity_poly.pdbx_seq_one_letter_code
_entity_poly.pdbx_strand_id
1 'polypeptide(L)'
;MRELANTPSPAAREWLAELSLGLTPKAATQAPKLFQLQRRFQQQYGPAGNMVLVKLLVIVLRAFVDSLRVPDKPDAADIMELADTVAQTYTHDSLKDIILALKEARTHGTKFYQSLDVAAIYKMLRDYFDRKARHLENQHLDRKAACLSNTHQALTQLQQATPHLVAGIGRQIPDDHPNADHLRQRLSLINQKQKRGLLSADKAEQLRAETQAATQRNARFDWQPNEAAQKSIEHRHRQAMRRFSDRHGIDPSHI
;
A
#
# COMPACT_ATOMS: atom_id res chain seq x y z
N MET A 1 -30.21 31.59 -17.15
CA MET A 1 -29.08 31.33 -16.23
C MET A 1 -29.06 32.21 -14.96
N ARG A 2 -29.97 33.19 -14.79
CA ARG A 2 -30.10 33.98 -13.55
C ARG A 2 -30.76 33.25 -12.36
N GLU A 3 -31.38 32.09 -12.58
CA GLU A 3 -32.10 31.35 -11.52
C GLU A 3 -31.21 30.48 -10.64
N LEU A 4 -29.95 30.23 -11.01
CA LEU A 4 -29.02 29.42 -10.20
C LEU A 4 -28.34 30.20 -9.07
N ALA A 5 -28.44 31.53 -9.09
CA ALA A 5 -27.78 32.43 -8.14
C ALA A 5 -28.65 32.81 -6.92
N ASN A 6 -29.96 32.53 -6.98
CA ASN A 6 -30.85 32.59 -5.83
C ASN A 6 -31.07 31.17 -5.33
N THR A 7 -30.36 30.72 -4.29
CA THR A 7 -30.68 29.45 -3.62
C THR A 7 -31.54 29.68 -2.36
N PRO A 8 -32.88 29.72 -2.49
CA PRO A 8 -33.80 29.42 -1.40
C PRO A 8 -34.38 28.01 -1.58
N SER A 9 -33.60 26.99 -1.98
CA SER A 9 -34.09 25.61 -1.94
C SER A 9 -33.75 24.98 -0.58
N PRO A 10 -34.75 24.68 0.27
CA PRO A 10 -34.53 23.99 1.55
C PRO A 10 -33.76 22.68 1.37
N ALA A 11 -34.01 21.97 0.26
CA ALA A 11 -33.33 20.74 -0.12
C ALA A 11 -31.81 20.88 -0.27
N ALA A 12 -31.30 21.98 -0.85
CA ALA A 12 -29.85 22.19 -0.95
C ALA A 12 -29.22 22.46 0.41
N ARG A 13 -29.94 23.14 1.32
CA ARG A 13 -29.46 23.40 2.69
C ARG A 13 -29.46 22.13 3.53
N GLU A 14 -30.49 21.31 3.39
CA GLU A 14 -30.60 19.99 4.03
C GLU A 14 -29.48 19.07 3.57
N TRP A 15 -29.26 18.98 2.25
CA TRP A 15 -28.15 18.20 1.70
C TRP A 15 -26.76 18.69 2.16
N LEU A 16 -26.55 20.01 2.22
CA LEU A 16 -25.32 20.57 2.77
C LEU A 16 -25.17 20.28 4.27
N ALA A 17 -26.26 20.29 5.03
CA ALA A 17 -26.27 19.93 6.44
C ALA A 17 -25.91 18.45 6.62
N GLU A 18 -26.48 17.54 5.84
CA GLU A 18 -26.14 16.12 5.81
C GLU A 18 -24.66 15.90 5.48
N LEU A 19 -24.12 16.58 4.47
CA LEU A 19 -22.69 16.51 4.14
C LEU A 19 -21.78 17.08 5.22
N SER A 20 -22.29 18.02 6.02
CA SER A 20 -21.57 18.65 7.12
C SER A 20 -21.57 17.80 8.40
N LEU A 21 -22.47 16.83 8.51
CA LEU A 21 -22.51 15.85 9.60
C LEU A 21 -21.36 14.85 9.45
N GLY A 22 -20.60 14.62 10.54
CA GLY A 22 -19.44 13.72 10.53
C GLY A 22 -18.22 14.25 9.74
N LEU A 23 -18.22 15.53 9.38
CA LEU A 23 -17.11 16.15 8.66
C LEU A 23 -15.87 16.26 9.57
N THR A 24 -14.91 15.36 9.35
CA THR A 24 -13.63 15.31 10.06
C THR A 24 -12.47 15.36 9.05
N PRO A 25 -11.26 15.79 9.45
CA PRO A 25 -10.09 15.77 8.56
C PRO A 25 -9.84 14.39 7.95
N LYS A 26 -10.03 13.32 8.73
CA LYS A 26 -9.92 11.94 8.25
C LYS A 26 -10.96 11.62 7.17
N ALA A 27 -12.23 11.94 7.40
CA ALA A 27 -13.29 11.71 6.42
C ALA A 27 -13.07 12.53 5.13
N ALA A 28 -12.53 13.74 5.24
CA ALA A 28 -12.20 14.58 4.08
C ALA A 28 -11.04 13.99 3.26
N THR A 29 -9.99 13.48 3.89
CA THR A 29 -8.88 12.84 3.16
C THR A 29 -9.30 11.62 2.34
N GLN A 30 -10.28 10.85 2.84
CA GLN A 30 -10.81 9.65 2.19
C GLN A 30 -11.90 9.94 1.14
N ALA A 31 -12.43 11.16 1.09
CA ALA A 31 -13.47 11.54 0.14
C ALA A 31 -12.91 11.63 -1.29
N PRO A 32 -13.78 11.42 -2.32
CA PRO A 32 -13.36 11.54 -3.71
C PRO A 32 -12.84 12.95 -4.01
N LYS A 33 -11.75 13.01 -4.78
CA LYS A 33 -11.11 14.28 -5.16
C LYS A 33 -11.92 14.99 -6.25
N LEU A 34 -11.76 16.30 -6.39
CA LEU A 34 -12.48 17.08 -7.38
C LEU A 34 -12.28 16.55 -8.80
N PHE A 35 -11.06 16.16 -9.19
CA PHE A 35 -10.81 15.56 -10.51
C PHE A 35 -11.53 14.23 -10.70
N GLN A 36 -11.69 13.44 -9.64
CA GLN A 36 -12.42 12.16 -9.68
C GLN A 36 -13.92 12.41 -9.84
N LEU A 37 -14.46 13.40 -9.14
CA LEU A 37 -15.86 13.83 -9.30
C LEU A 37 -16.11 14.41 -10.69
N GLN A 38 -15.21 15.25 -11.20
CA GLN A 38 -15.26 15.80 -12.54
C GLN A 38 -15.34 14.68 -13.59
N ARG A 39 -14.45 13.68 -13.49
CA ARG A 39 -14.46 12.51 -14.38
C ARG A 39 -15.78 11.73 -14.30
N ARG A 40 -16.29 11.49 -13.08
CA ARG A 40 -17.58 10.79 -12.89
C ARG A 40 -18.75 11.57 -13.52
N PHE A 41 -18.82 12.87 -13.29
CA PHE A 41 -19.87 13.70 -13.89
C PHE A 41 -19.73 13.82 -15.40
N GLN A 42 -18.51 13.84 -15.94
CA GLN A 42 -18.29 13.82 -17.37
C GLN A 42 -18.73 12.50 -18.00
N GLN A 43 -18.55 11.37 -17.32
CA GLN A 43 -19.06 10.08 -17.77
C GLN A 43 -20.59 10.02 -17.75
N GLN A 44 -21.24 10.63 -16.75
CA GLN A 44 -22.69 10.58 -16.57
C GLN A 44 -23.45 11.61 -17.43
N TYR A 45 -22.92 12.82 -17.56
CA TYR A 45 -23.58 13.98 -18.18
C TYR A 45 -22.86 14.49 -19.44
N GLY A 46 -21.84 13.78 -19.92
CA GLY A 46 -21.06 14.15 -21.10
C GLY A 46 -20.29 15.47 -20.91
N PRO A 47 -20.23 16.34 -21.93
CA PRO A 47 -19.47 17.60 -21.87
C PRO A 47 -20.01 18.58 -20.80
N ALA A 48 -21.27 18.42 -20.37
CA ALA A 48 -21.86 19.23 -19.31
C ALA A 48 -21.39 18.84 -17.90
N GLY A 49 -20.63 17.75 -17.73
CA GLY A 49 -20.18 17.26 -16.43
C GLY A 49 -19.35 18.27 -15.63
N ASN A 50 -18.53 19.09 -16.29
CA ASN A 50 -17.74 20.14 -15.62
C ASN A 50 -18.65 21.21 -14.99
N MET A 51 -19.72 21.59 -15.70
CA MET A 51 -20.68 22.58 -15.20
C MET A 51 -21.39 22.09 -13.93
N VAL A 52 -21.62 20.78 -13.79
CA VAL A 52 -22.24 20.21 -12.58
C VAL A 52 -21.32 20.39 -11.37
N LEU A 53 -20.02 20.14 -11.52
CA LEU A 53 -19.05 20.34 -10.44
C LEU A 53 -18.97 21.80 -10.00
N VAL A 54 -18.87 22.72 -10.98
CA VAL A 54 -18.83 24.17 -10.71
C VAL A 54 -20.11 24.63 -10.01
N LYS A 55 -21.30 24.21 -10.48
CA LYS A 55 -22.58 24.51 -9.82
C LYS A 55 -22.60 24.03 -8.37
N LEU A 56 -22.06 22.86 -8.11
CA LEU A 56 -21.99 22.29 -6.76
C LEU A 56 -21.09 23.13 -5.86
N LEU A 57 -19.92 23.56 -6.37
CA LEU A 57 -19.02 24.47 -5.64
C LEU A 57 -19.66 25.85 -5.41
N VAL A 58 -20.38 26.39 -6.39
CA VAL A 58 -21.15 27.64 -6.24
C VAL A 58 -22.16 27.53 -5.09
N ILE A 59 -22.91 26.42 -5.02
CA ILE A 59 -23.88 26.18 -3.94
C ILE A 59 -23.18 26.16 -2.57
N VAL A 60 -22.03 25.48 -2.46
CA VAL A 60 -21.25 25.42 -1.21
C VAL A 60 -20.73 26.79 -0.80
N LEU A 61 -20.10 27.52 -1.72
CA LEU A 61 -19.55 28.85 -1.46
C LEU A 61 -20.64 29.86 -1.13
N ARG A 62 -21.77 29.81 -1.86
CA ARG A 62 -22.91 30.67 -1.60
C ARG A 62 -23.51 30.41 -0.22
N ALA A 63 -23.70 29.13 0.15
CA ALA A 63 -24.18 28.78 1.48
C ALA A 63 -23.24 29.26 2.59
N PHE A 64 -21.93 29.25 2.37
CA PHE A 64 -20.96 29.82 3.29
C PHE A 64 -21.11 31.34 3.42
N VAL A 65 -21.12 32.08 2.31
CA VAL A 65 -21.31 33.55 2.27
C VAL A 65 -22.63 33.95 2.93
N ASP A 66 -23.70 33.19 2.67
CA ASP A 66 -25.02 33.43 3.27
C ASP A 66 -25.03 33.17 4.78
N SER A 67 -24.22 32.22 5.26
CA SER A 67 -24.09 31.93 6.69
C SER A 67 -23.36 33.02 7.48
N LEU A 68 -22.63 33.91 6.81
CA LEU A 68 -21.91 35.02 7.43
C LEU A 68 -22.79 36.28 7.51
N ARG A 69 -22.74 36.95 8.67
CA ARG A 69 -23.44 38.21 8.95
C ARG A 69 -22.58 39.42 8.58
N VAL A 70 -22.27 39.56 7.29
CA VAL A 70 -21.43 40.64 6.75
C VAL A 70 -22.28 41.50 5.82
N PRO A 71 -22.21 42.84 5.89
CA PRO A 71 -22.99 43.72 5.03
C PRO A 71 -22.53 43.66 3.57
N ASP A 72 -21.21 43.75 3.30
CA ASP A 72 -20.66 43.67 1.95
C ASP A 72 -20.27 42.22 1.62
N LYS A 73 -21.04 41.62 0.71
CA LYS A 73 -20.88 40.24 0.23
C LYS A 73 -20.44 40.23 -1.23
N PRO A 74 -19.64 39.24 -1.66
CA PRO A 74 -19.26 39.09 -3.06
C PRO A 74 -20.51 38.81 -3.91
N ASP A 75 -20.53 39.32 -5.14
CA ASP A 75 -21.65 39.14 -6.04
C ASP A 75 -21.74 37.67 -6.52
N ALA A 76 -22.89 37.29 -7.08
CA ALA A 76 -23.07 35.97 -7.66
C ALA A 76 -22.04 35.68 -8.77
N ALA A 77 -21.70 36.68 -9.60
CA ALA A 77 -20.68 36.54 -10.64
C ALA A 77 -19.31 36.19 -10.03
N ASP A 78 -18.91 36.91 -8.98
CA ASP A 78 -17.65 36.68 -8.26
C ASP A 78 -17.59 35.28 -7.64
N ILE A 79 -18.72 34.81 -7.07
CA ILE A 79 -18.81 33.44 -6.51
C ILE A 79 -18.70 32.39 -7.62
N MET A 80 -19.27 32.63 -8.80
CA MET A 80 -19.19 31.73 -9.95
C MET A 80 -17.76 31.63 -10.48
N GLU A 81 -17.07 32.76 -10.62
CA GLU A 81 -15.66 32.81 -11.05
C GLU A 81 -14.74 32.15 -10.01
N LEU A 82 -14.97 32.42 -8.72
CA LEU A 82 -14.25 31.76 -7.64
C LEU A 82 -14.45 30.24 -7.66
N ALA A 83 -15.67 29.76 -7.89
CA ALA A 83 -15.96 28.34 -7.95
C ALA A 83 -15.22 27.64 -9.10
N ASP A 84 -15.17 28.27 -10.28
CA ASP A 84 -14.42 27.75 -11.43
C ASP A 84 -12.91 27.73 -11.13
N THR A 85 -12.38 28.82 -10.58
CA THR A 85 -10.97 28.92 -10.17
C THR A 85 -10.59 27.87 -9.13
N VAL A 86 -11.45 27.63 -8.14
CA VAL A 86 -11.26 26.60 -7.10
C VAL A 86 -11.28 25.20 -7.70
N ALA A 87 -12.19 24.93 -8.64
CA ALA A 87 -12.27 23.64 -9.33
C ALA A 87 -10.97 23.33 -10.10
N GLN A 88 -10.38 24.34 -10.73
CA GLN A 88 -9.16 24.22 -11.52
C GLN A 88 -7.88 24.19 -10.65
N THR A 89 -7.87 24.91 -9.53
CA THR A 89 -6.69 25.01 -8.66
C THR A 89 -6.55 23.80 -7.74
N TYR A 90 -7.64 23.40 -7.06
CA TYR A 90 -7.61 22.40 -5.99
C TYR A 90 -8.09 21.02 -6.46
N THR A 91 -7.64 20.61 -7.65
CA THR A 91 -8.10 19.37 -8.31
C THR A 91 -7.92 18.11 -7.46
N HIS A 92 -6.86 18.06 -6.66
CA HIS A 92 -6.47 16.91 -5.82
C HIS A 92 -7.09 16.92 -4.42
N ASP A 93 -7.82 17.98 -4.07
CA ASP A 93 -8.56 18.07 -2.83
C ASP A 93 -9.99 17.56 -3.01
N SER A 94 -10.63 17.22 -1.89
CA SER A 94 -12.02 16.78 -1.93
C SER A 94 -12.98 17.94 -1.71
N LEU A 95 -14.22 17.80 -2.17
CA LEU A 95 -15.28 18.74 -1.82
C LEU A 95 -15.45 18.86 -0.29
N LYS A 96 -15.29 17.75 0.44
CA LYS A 96 -15.36 17.74 1.91
C LYS A 96 -14.23 18.55 2.54
N ASP A 97 -13.04 18.58 1.94
CA ASP A 97 -11.95 19.45 2.39
C ASP A 97 -12.32 20.93 2.27
N ILE A 98 -12.95 21.32 1.15
CA ILE A 98 -13.40 22.70 0.95
C ILE A 98 -14.46 23.08 1.98
N ILE A 99 -15.47 22.24 2.20
CA ILE A 99 -16.50 22.49 3.23
C ILE A 99 -15.85 22.58 4.62
N LEU A 100 -14.86 21.73 4.92
CA LEU A 100 -14.17 21.74 6.20
C LEU A 100 -13.35 23.00 6.40
N ALA A 101 -12.61 23.44 5.38
CA ALA A 101 -11.88 24.70 5.38
C ALA A 101 -12.77 25.90 5.70
N LEU A 102 -13.94 25.98 5.03
CA LEU A 102 -14.93 27.03 5.25
C LEU A 102 -15.55 26.97 6.65
N LYS A 103 -15.83 25.75 7.15
CA LYS A 103 -16.35 25.54 8.51
C LYS A 103 -15.33 25.95 9.59
N GLU A 104 -14.06 25.61 9.39
CA GLU A 104 -12.97 26.03 10.27
C GLU A 104 -12.83 27.55 10.26
N ALA A 105 -12.81 28.18 9.09
CA ALA A 105 -12.73 29.64 8.97
C ALA A 105 -13.83 30.35 9.76
N ARG A 106 -15.06 29.84 9.66
CA ARG A 106 -16.22 30.37 10.41
C ARG A 106 -16.08 30.22 11.92
N THR A 107 -15.45 29.14 12.40
CA THR A 107 -15.43 28.80 13.83
C THR A 107 -14.17 29.29 14.55
N HIS A 108 -13.02 29.34 13.87
CA HIS A 108 -11.71 29.43 14.53
C HIS A 108 -10.93 30.74 14.34
N GLY A 109 -11.28 31.70 13.46
CA GLY A 109 -10.39 32.86 13.42
C GLY A 109 -10.65 34.08 12.54
N THR A 110 -11.51 34.05 11.53
CA THR A 110 -11.72 35.26 10.71
C THR A 110 -12.99 35.97 11.15
N LYS A 111 -12.85 37.00 11.99
CA LYS A 111 -13.95 37.93 12.25
C LYS A 111 -14.12 38.79 10.99
N PHE A 112 -15.16 38.49 10.22
CA PHE A 112 -15.55 39.30 9.07
C PHE A 112 -16.34 40.50 9.60
N TYR A 113 -15.69 41.65 9.72
CA TYR A 113 -16.30 42.83 10.36
C TYR A 113 -17.16 43.64 9.40
N GLN A 114 -16.75 43.83 8.15
CA GLN A 114 -17.40 44.78 7.25
C GLN A 114 -17.53 44.29 5.81
N SER A 115 -16.50 43.65 5.26
CA SER A 115 -16.54 43.09 3.91
C SER A 115 -15.97 41.68 3.84
N LEU A 116 -16.53 40.89 2.94
CA LEU A 116 -15.99 39.59 2.54
C LEU A 116 -15.59 39.68 1.07
N ASP A 117 -14.30 39.68 0.80
CA ASP A 117 -13.75 39.67 -0.54
C ASP A 117 -13.42 38.24 -1.01
N VAL A 118 -13.44 38.01 -2.32
CA VAL A 118 -13.03 36.76 -2.98
C VAL A 118 -11.61 36.37 -2.57
N ALA A 119 -10.70 37.34 -2.50
CA ALA A 119 -9.32 37.11 -2.07
C ALA A 119 -9.23 36.58 -0.63
N ALA A 120 -10.13 37.04 0.26
CA ALA A 120 -10.20 36.53 1.62
C ALA A 120 -10.64 35.06 1.65
N ILE A 121 -11.65 34.70 0.84
CA ILE A 121 -12.09 33.30 0.71
C ILE A 121 -10.95 32.42 0.19
N TYR A 122 -10.25 32.88 -0.84
CA TYR A 122 -9.12 32.15 -1.39
C TYR A 122 -7.98 31.96 -0.36
N LYS A 123 -7.65 33.01 0.40
CA LYS A 123 -6.65 32.94 1.47
C LYS A 123 -7.03 31.91 2.53
N MET A 124 -8.30 31.87 2.95
CA MET A 124 -8.78 30.89 3.94
C MET A 124 -8.66 29.45 3.44
N LEU A 125 -8.98 29.20 2.16
CA LEU A 125 -8.78 27.89 1.55
C LEU A 125 -7.30 27.51 1.51
N ARG A 126 -6.44 28.43 1.04
CA ARG A 126 -4.98 28.23 1.00
C ARG A 126 -4.41 27.91 2.38
N ASP A 127 -4.73 28.70 3.39
CA ASP A 127 -4.26 28.51 4.77
C ASP A 127 -4.71 27.16 5.36
N TYR A 128 -5.90 26.67 5.00
CA TYR A 128 -6.33 25.32 5.37
C TYR A 128 -5.53 24.24 4.65
N PHE A 129 -5.36 24.35 3.33
CA PHE A 129 -4.64 23.35 2.55
C PHE A 129 -3.15 23.27 2.92
N ASP A 130 -2.52 24.40 3.26
CA ASP A 130 -1.14 24.42 3.76
C ASP A 130 -1.03 23.70 5.11
N ARG A 131 -1.97 23.94 6.04
CA ARG A 131 -2.03 23.22 7.32
C ARG A 131 -2.24 21.73 7.12
N LYS A 132 -3.14 21.35 6.20
CA LYS A 132 -3.40 19.95 5.84
C LYS A 132 -2.15 19.29 5.24
N ALA A 133 -1.45 19.97 4.34
CA ALA A 133 -0.23 19.46 3.71
C ALA A 133 0.85 19.16 4.76
N ARG A 134 1.12 20.11 5.66
CA ARG A 134 2.06 19.92 6.78
C ARG A 134 1.65 18.76 7.69
N HIS A 135 0.35 18.63 7.97
CA HIS A 135 -0.14 17.53 8.80
C HIS A 135 0.07 16.16 8.13
N LEU A 136 -0.21 16.05 6.84
CA LEU A 136 0.00 14.81 6.08
C LEU A 136 1.48 14.48 5.91
N GLU A 137 2.33 15.49 5.73
CA GLU A 137 3.78 15.34 5.70
C GLU A 137 4.31 14.79 7.03
N ASN A 138 3.91 15.37 8.16
CA ASN A 138 4.28 14.87 9.49
C ASN A 138 3.80 13.43 9.70
N GLN A 139 2.55 13.12 9.33
CA GLN A 139 2.06 11.73 9.40
C GLN A 139 2.88 10.77 8.51
N HIS A 140 3.33 11.22 7.35
CA HIS A 140 4.17 10.41 6.47
C HIS A 140 5.55 10.16 7.09
N LEU A 141 6.17 11.18 7.66
CA LEU A 141 7.45 11.08 8.37
C LEU A 141 7.34 10.14 9.57
N ASP A 142 6.27 10.24 10.36
CA ASP A 142 6.00 9.36 11.50
C ASP A 142 5.84 7.90 11.07
N ARG A 143 5.07 7.65 9.98
CA ARG A 143 4.92 6.30 9.42
C ARG A 143 6.25 5.75 8.90
N LYS A 144 7.08 6.59 8.30
CA LYS A 144 8.41 6.21 7.82
C LYS A 144 9.33 5.84 8.99
N ALA A 145 9.32 6.64 10.06
CA ALA A 145 10.08 6.35 11.28
C ALA A 145 9.61 5.03 11.94
N ALA A 146 8.30 4.81 12.03
CA ALA A 146 7.73 3.57 12.57
C ALA A 146 8.11 2.36 11.72
N CYS A 147 8.06 2.48 10.39
CA CYS A 147 8.47 1.41 9.46
C CYS A 147 9.95 1.04 9.67
N LEU A 148 10.84 2.03 9.75
CA LEU A 148 12.27 1.79 10.01
C LEU A 148 12.49 1.06 11.34
N SER A 149 11.82 1.50 12.41
CA SER A 149 11.88 0.82 13.72
C SER A 149 11.42 -0.64 13.62
N ASN A 150 10.29 -0.90 12.95
CA ASN A 150 9.76 -2.26 12.78
C ASN A 150 10.69 -3.15 11.95
N THR A 151 11.27 -2.61 10.87
CA THR A 151 12.25 -3.36 10.05
C THR A 151 13.50 -3.68 10.84
N HIS A 152 13.99 -2.75 11.67
CA HIS A 152 15.14 -3.00 12.52
C HIS A 152 14.85 -4.06 13.58
N GLN A 153 13.69 -4.01 14.23
CA GLN A 153 13.26 -5.05 15.17
C GLN A 153 13.14 -6.42 14.50
N ALA A 154 12.54 -6.48 13.30
CA ALA A 154 12.42 -7.72 12.53
C ALA A 154 13.79 -8.28 12.12
N LEU A 155 14.72 -7.42 11.69
CA LEU A 155 16.09 -7.82 11.38
C LEU A 155 16.83 -8.34 12.61
N THR A 156 16.69 -7.68 13.76
CA THR A 156 17.30 -8.13 15.02
C THR A 156 16.71 -9.48 15.46
N GLN A 157 15.39 -9.67 15.37
CA GLN A 157 14.74 -10.95 15.65
C GLN A 157 15.22 -12.05 14.69
N LEU A 158 15.36 -11.73 13.39
CA LEU A 158 15.92 -12.67 12.41
C LEU A 158 17.36 -13.01 12.74
N GLN A 159 18.22 -12.04 13.08
CA GLN A 159 19.61 -12.28 13.47
C GLN A 159 19.71 -13.18 14.71
N GLN A 160 18.83 -13.00 15.70
CA GLN A 160 18.76 -13.86 16.89
C GLN A 160 18.21 -15.26 16.56
N ALA A 161 17.27 -15.39 15.64
CA ALA A 161 16.69 -16.67 15.23
C ALA A 161 17.55 -17.44 14.22
N THR A 162 18.39 -16.74 13.44
CA THR A 162 19.27 -17.32 12.41
C THR A 162 20.15 -18.46 12.93
N PRO A 163 20.88 -18.36 14.07
CA PRO A 163 21.69 -19.46 14.56
C PRO A 163 20.86 -20.72 14.89
N HIS A 164 19.63 -20.56 15.38
CA HIS A 164 18.73 -21.68 15.66
C HIS A 164 18.14 -22.30 14.39
N LEU A 165 17.82 -21.48 13.38
CA LEU A 165 17.32 -21.93 12.09
C LEU A 165 18.41 -22.64 11.27
N VAL A 166 19.63 -22.09 11.21
CA VAL A 166 20.78 -22.73 10.54
C VAL A 166 21.13 -24.07 11.20
N ALA A 167 21.08 -24.14 12.53
CA ALA A 167 21.25 -25.39 13.26
C ALA A 167 20.14 -26.42 12.99
N GLY A 168 18.95 -25.99 12.56
CA GLY A 168 17.84 -26.85 12.15
C GLY A 168 17.91 -27.29 10.68
N ILE A 169 18.26 -26.37 9.77
CA ILE A 169 18.33 -26.61 8.32
C ILE A 169 19.47 -27.59 7.98
N GLY A 170 20.64 -27.47 8.62
CA GLY A 170 21.74 -28.43 8.45
C GLY A 170 21.42 -29.87 8.88
N ARG A 171 20.24 -30.10 9.49
CA ARG A 171 19.76 -31.42 9.94
C ARG A 171 18.57 -31.95 9.13
N GLN A 172 18.10 -31.20 8.13
CA GLN A 172 16.98 -31.64 7.29
C GLN A 172 17.46 -32.63 6.24
N ILE A 173 16.94 -33.85 6.33
CA ILE A 173 17.12 -34.89 5.33
C ILE A 173 16.16 -34.60 4.16
N PRO A 174 16.64 -34.44 2.91
CA PRO A 174 15.80 -34.19 1.75
C PRO A 174 14.70 -35.25 1.61
N ASP A 175 13.49 -34.84 1.22
CA ASP A 175 12.36 -35.76 1.01
C ASP A 175 12.65 -36.80 -0.09
N ASP A 176 13.44 -36.43 -1.10
CA ASP A 176 13.84 -37.30 -2.22
C ASP A 176 14.95 -38.31 -1.87
N HIS A 177 15.36 -38.41 -0.60
CA HIS A 177 16.36 -39.38 -0.18
C HIS A 177 15.75 -40.80 -0.06
N PRO A 178 16.35 -41.84 -0.67
CA PRO A 178 15.76 -43.19 -0.72
C PRO A 178 15.56 -43.81 0.66
N ASN A 179 16.33 -43.37 1.66
CA ASN A 179 16.21 -43.80 3.06
C ASN A 179 15.76 -42.66 4.00
N ALA A 180 15.05 -41.64 3.48
CA ALA A 180 14.65 -40.45 4.26
C ALA A 180 13.91 -40.83 5.56
N ASP A 181 12.91 -41.71 5.46
CA ASP A 181 12.08 -42.12 6.60
C ASP A 181 12.88 -42.84 7.68
N HIS A 182 13.79 -43.73 7.27
CA HIS A 182 14.64 -44.46 8.20
C HIS A 182 15.62 -43.54 8.93
N LEU A 183 16.23 -42.58 8.22
CA LEU A 183 17.13 -41.59 8.82
C LEU A 183 16.40 -40.64 9.79
N ARG A 184 15.16 -40.23 9.44
CA ARG A 184 14.28 -39.41 10.32
C ARG A 184 13.89 -40.17 11.58
N GLN A 185 13.49 -41.43 11.45
CA GLN A 185 13.17 -42.31 12.58
C GLN A 185 14.39 -42.49 13.50
N ARG A 186 15.58 -42.71 12.92
CA ARG A 186 16.84 -42.81 13.68
C ARG A 186 17.15 -41.54 14.46
N LEU A 187 17.03 -40.35 13.84
CA LEU A 187 17.21 -39.06 14.54
C LEU A 187 16.19 -38.86 15.66
N SER A 188 14.93 -39.24 15.43
CA SER A 188 13.87 -39.20 16.45
C SER A 188 14.20 -40.08 17.65
N LEU A 189 14.66 -41.32 17.41
CA LEU A 189 15.06 -42.26 18.46
C LEU A 189 16.28 -41.76 19.25
N ILE A 190 17.28 -41.16 18.58
CA ILE A 190 18.45 -40.56 19.25
C ILE A 190 17.99 -39.42 20.18
N ASN A 191 17.11 -38.54 19.71
CA ASN A 191 16.57 -37.44 20.51
C ASN A 191 15.75 -37.94 21.70
N GLN A 192 14.93 -38.99 21.53
CA GLN A 192 14.16 -39.59 22.61
C GLN A 192 15.06 -40.26 23.66
N LYS A 193 16.10 -40.98 23.23
CA LYS A 193 17.07 -41.62 24.14
C LYS A 193 17.88 -40.58 24.93
N GLN A 194 18.29 -39.47 24.30
CA GLN A 194 18.96 -38.38 25.02
C GLN A 194 18.01 -37.72 26.04
N LYS A 195 16.75 -37.40 25.65
CA LYS A 195 15.78 -36.81 26.59
C LYS A 195 15.48 -37.69 27.79
N ARG A 196 15.54 -39.01 27.62
CA ARG A 196 15.38 -40.00 28.69
C ARG A 196 16.66 -40.25 29.51
N GLY A 197 17.77 -39.57 29.20
CA GLY A 197 19.06 -39.75 29.87
C GLY A 197 19.75 -41.08 29.57
N LEU A 198 19.24 -41.87 28.61
CA LEU A 198 19.78 -43.18 28.23
C LEU A 198 21.02 -43.07 27.33
N LEU A 199 21.34 -41.86 26.88
CA LEU A 199 22.46 -41.56 26.01
C LEU A 199 23.12 -40.26 26.48
N SER A 200 24.45 -40.26 26.65
CA SER A 200 25.20 -39.05 26.97
C SER A 200 25.11 -38.03 25.83
N ALA A 201 25.23 -36.73 26.16
CA ALA A 201 25.15 -35.66 25.18
C ALA A 201 26.16 -35.85 24.04
N ASP A 202 27.41 -36.20 24.36
CA ASP A 202 28.48 -36.41 23.37
C ASP A 202 28.20 -37.59 22.44
N LYS A 203 27.68 -38.70 22.98
CA LYS A 203 27.28 -39.87 22.16
C LYS A 203 26.08 -39.55 21.28
N ALA A 204 25.16 -38.70 21.75
CA ALA A 204 24.02 -38.25 20.96
C ALA A 204 24.46 -37.41 19.76
N GLU A 205 25.47 -36.56 19.94
CA GLU A 205 26.04 -35.75 18.87
C GLU A 205 26.81 -36.59 17.86
N GLN A 206 27.62 -37.56 18.29
CA GLN A 206 28.30 -38.51 17.40
C GLN A 206 27.30 -39.29 16.53
N LEU A 207 26.25 -39.87 17.12
CA LEU A 207 25.24 -40.61 16.36
C LEU A 207 24.45 -39.72 15.39
N ARG A 208 24.24 -38.44 15.72
CA ARG A 208 23.64 -37.47 14.78
C ARG A 208 24.59 -37.16 13.63
N ALA A 209 25.86 -36.93 13.90
CA ALA A 209 26.88 -36.68 12.87
C ALA A 209 27.01 -37.86 11.91
N GLU A 210 26.98 -39.11 12.41
CA GLU A 210 26.94 -40.31 11.56
C GLU A 210 25.70 -40.38 10.69
N THR A 211 24.52 -40.05 11.25
CA THR A 211 23.26 -40.05 10.51
C THR A 211 23.24 -38.96 9.42
N GLN A 212 23.89 -37.82 9.68
CA GLN A 212 24.10 -36.76 8.68
C GLN A 212 25.10 -37.17 7.60
N ALA A 213 26.22 -37.80 7.96
CA ALA A 213 27.17 -38.34 7.00
C ALA A 213 26.50 -39.36 6.07
N ALA A 214 25.59 -40.19 6.60
CA ALA A 214 24.79 -41.13 5.80
C ALA A 214 23.74 -40.46 4.88
N THR A 215 23.47 -39.16 5.08
CA THR A 215 22.61 -38.36 4.19
C THR A 215 23.40 -37.83 2.98
N GLN A 216 24.72 -37.70 3.10
CA GLN A 216 25.59 -37.29 2.00
C GLN A 216 25.78 -38.46 1.04
N ARG A 217 25.32 -38.30 -0.21
CA ARG A 217 25.53 -39.27 -1.27
C ARG A 217 26.98 -39.20 -1.75
N ASN A 218 27.83 -40.09 -1.22
CA ASN A 218 29.15 -40.30 -1.82
C ASN A 218 28.98 -41.15 -3.08
N ALA A 219 29.54 -40.68 -4.20
CA ALA A 219 29.59 -41.46 -5.42
C ALA A 219 30.38 -42.75 -5.15
N ARG A 220 29.84 -43.89 -5.58
CA ARG A 220 30.55 -45.16 -5.53
C ARG A 220 31.74 -45.09 -6.48
N PHE A 221 32.95 -45.16 -5.93
CA PHE A 221 34.20 -45.03 -6.69
C PHE A 221 34.47 -46.24 -7.60
N ASP A 222 33.87 -47.38 -7.25
CA ASP A 222 33.94 -48.68 -7.93
C ASP A 222 32.87 -48.85 -9.02
N TRP A 223 31.88 -47.96 -9.10
CA TRP A 223 30.80 -48.08 -10.06
C TRP A 223 31.20 -47.49 -11.42
N GLN A 224 31.35 -48.35 -12.43
CA GLN A 224 31.43 -47.95 -13.84
C GLN A 224 30.15 -48.38 -14.57
N PRO A 225 29.53 -47.49 -15.37
CA PRO A 225 28.36 -47.85 -16.15
C PRO A 225 28.73 -48.87 -17.23
N ASN A 226 27.91 -49.91 -17.41
CA ASN A 226 28.04 -50.85 -18.53
C ASN A 226 27.80 -50.14 -19.88
N GLU A 227 28.28 -50.70 -20.99
CA GLU A 227 28.21 -50.04 -22.30
C GLU A 227 26.78 -49.65 -22.72
N ALA A 228 25.79 -50.49 -22.41
CA ALA A 228 24.39 -50.20 -22.67
C ALA A 228 23.88 -49.00 -21.85
N ALA A 229 24.26 -48.91 -20.57
CA ALA A 229 23.94 -47.77 -19.72
C ALA A 229 24.67 -46.50 -20.20
N GLN A 230 25.93 -46.59 -20.61
CA GLN A 230 26.67 -45.46 -21.18
C GLN A 230 25.96 -44.86 -22.39
N LYS A 231 25.56 -45.69 -23.37
CA LYS A 231 24.78 -45.24 -24.53
C LYS A 231 23.45 -44.59 -24.13
N SER A 232 22.75 -45.14 -23.13
CA SER A 232 21.49 -44.57 -22.63
C SER A 232 21.69 -43.22 -21.91
N ILE A 233 22.81 -43.04 -21.22
CA ILE A 233 23.18 -41.83 -20.51
C ILE A 233 23.54 -40.74 -21.53
N GLU A 234 24.42 -41.04 -22.49
CA GLU A 234 24.77 -40.12 -23.58
C GLU A 234 23.55 -39.66 -24.38
N HIS A 235 22.62 -40.57 -24.66
CA HIS A 235 21.38 -40.22 -25.36
C HIS A 235 20.52 -39.25 -24.55
N ARG A 236 20.34 -39.50 -23.24
CA ARG A 236 19.64 -38.58 -22.34
C ARG A 236 20.33 -37.22 -22.23
N HIS A 237 21.66 -37.19 -22.16
CA HIS A 237 22.44 -35.94 -22.15
C HIS A 237 22.26 -35.16 -23.45
N ARG A 238 22.36 -35.82 -24.62
CA ARG A 238 22.11 -35.19 -25.92
C ARG A 238 20.71 -34.59 -26.02
N GLN A 239 19.68 -35.29 -25.53
CA GLN A 239 18.31 -34.78 -25.50
C GLN A 239 18.13 -33.61 -24.53
N ALA A 240 18.76 -33.65 -23.34
CA ALA A 240 18.70 -32.57 -22.38
C ALA A 240 19.40 -31.31 -22.92
N MET A 241 20.55 -31.48 -23.57
CA MET A 241 21.30 -30.40 -24.22
C MET A 241 20.45 -29.72 -25.30
N ARG A 242 19.77 -30.50 -26.16
CA ARG A 242 18.84 -29.98 -27.18
C ARG A 242 17.69 -29.18 -26.56
N ARG A 243 17.04 -29.71 -25.52
CA ARG A 243 15.94 -28.98 -24.83
C ARG A 243 16.42 -27.68 -24.21
N PHE A 244 17.64 -27.66 -23.67
CA PHE A 244 18.24 -26.47 -23.11
C PHE A 244 18.58 -25.45 -24.20
N SER A 245 19.20 -25.89 -25.29
CA SER A 245 19.55 -25.05 -26.44
C SER A 245 18.30 -24.42 -27.07
N ASP A 246 17.24 -25.21 -27.27
CA ASP A 246 15.95 -24.75 -27.81
C ASP A 246 15.28 -23.72 -26.89
N ARG A 247 15.34 -23.91 -25.57
CA ARG A 247 14.76 -22.99 -24.58
C ARG A 247 15.50 -21.65 -24.52
N HIS A 248 16.80 -21.65 -24.77
CA HIS A 248 17.66 -20.48 -24.63
C HIS A 248 18.11 -19.88 -25.97
N GLY A 249 17.65 -20.42 -27.11
CA GLY A 249 17.98 -19.94 -28.45
C GLY A 249 19.46 -20.04 -28.81
N ILE A 250 20.19 -20.97 -28.19
CA ILE A 250 21.62 -21.19 -28.43
C ILE A 250 21.73 -22.25 -29.54
N ASP A 251 22.48 -21.96 -30.60
CA ASP A 251 22.70 -22.93 -31.67
C ASP A 251 23.62 -24.07 -31.17
N PRO A 252 23.18 -25.34 -31.16
CA PRO A 252 23.96 -26.45 -30.62
C PRO A 252 25.22 -26.78 -31.44
N SER A 253 25.47 -26.09 -32.56
CA SER A 253 26.67 -26.23 -33.40
C SER A 253 27.90 -25.47 -32.89
N HIS A 254 27.76 -24.66 -31.83
CA HIS A 254 28.83 -23.81 -31.27
C HIS A 254 29.40 -24.29 -29.91
N ILE A 255 29.10 -25.53 -29.49
CA ILE A 255 29.65 -26.20 -28.28
C ILE A 255 30.26 -27.54 -28.70
#